data_AF-A0A9Q5NCR6-F1
#
_entry.id   AF-A0A9Q5NCR6-F1
#
_cell.length_a   1.000
_cell.length_b   1.000
_cell.length_c   1.000
_cell.angle_alpha   90.00
_cell.angle_beta   90.00
_cell.angle_gamma   90.00
#
_symmetry.space_group_name_H-M   'P 1'
#
loop_
_entity.id
_entity.type
_entity.pdbx_description
1 polymer ?
#
loop_
_entity_poly.entity_id
_entity_poly.type
_entity_poly.pdbx_seq_one_letter_code
_entity_poly.pdbx_strand_id
1 'polypeptide(L)'
;MPILRIRPDPRIEGPTVSLQSRLYSSRTTRPRNVGVPTRVGNGVMFPSAEVVLDDMALQPYIHDAFIVLRTAREVHLFTVFFKNHKRLPRNASIGKVFYGDALIMRRGASETRPYVNLRPDDGELVDYVMKRRASRSQIDSGADKVPSNPRFAELRHRRKGVPKKAEFTKRLH
;
A
#
# COMPACT_ATOMS: atom_id res chain seq x y z
N MET A 1 -5.72 2.04 18.42
CA MET A 1 -6.82 3.01 18.18
C MET A 1 -7.40 2.71 16.80
N PRO A 2 -8.67 2.27 16.67
CA PRO A 2 -9.31 2.17 15.37
C PRO A 2 -9.53 3.59 14.83
N ILE A 3 -8.85 3.95 13.74
CA ILE A 3 -9.17 5.18 13.02
C ILE A 3 -10.45 4.85 12.24
N LEU A 4 -11.56 5.51 12.59
CA LEU A 4 -12.74 5.55 11.72
C LEU A 4 -12.27 6.17 10.41
N ARG A 5 -12.04 5.34 9.38
CA ARG A 5 -11.82 5.80 8.02
C ARG A 5 -12.98 6.74 7.69
N ILE A 6 -12.65 8.02 7.45
CA ILE A 6 -13.61 8.99 6.95
C ILE A 6 -14.18 8.38 5.67
N ARG A 7 -15.45 7.97 5.74
CA ARG A 7 -16.15 7.52 4.53
C ARG A 7 -16.28 8.77 3.65
N PRO A 8 -15.97 8.67 2.34
CA PRO A 8 -16.30 9.75 1.45
C PRO A 8 -17.79 10.04 1.60
N ASP A 9 -18.16 11.31 1.75
CA ASP A 9 -19.56 11.72 1.72
C ASP A 9 -20.15 11.14 0.43
N PRO A 10 -21.24 10.34 0.50
CA PRO A 10 -21.85 9.72 -0.68
C PRO A 10 -22.26 10.73 -1.75
N ARG A 11 -22.36 12.03 -1.40
CA ARG A 11 -22.66 13.14 -2.31
C ARG A 11 -21.44 13.69 -3.04
N ILE A 12 -20.22 13.35 -2.62
CA ILE A 12 -19.01 13.71 -3.34
C ILE A 12 -18.87 12.75 -4.51
N GLU A 13 -19.51 13.12 -5.62
CA GLU A 13 -19.29 12.51 -6.90
C GLU A 13 -17.89 12.84 -7.40
N GLY A 14 -17.19 11.83 -7.90
CA GLY A 14 -15.83 11.98 -8.38
C GLY A 14 -15.39 10.75 -9.17
N PRO A 15 -14.44 10.91 -10.10
CA PRO A 15 -13.95 9.80 -10.88
C PRO A 15 -13.36 8.71 -9.97
N THR A 16 -13.67 7.46 -10.27
CA THR A 16 -13.03 6.31 -9.62
C THR A 16 -11.87 5.85 -10.50
N VAL A 17 -10.68 5.79 -9.92
CA VAL A 17 -9.48 5.26 -10.57
C VAL A 17 -9.09 3.93 -9.91
N SER A 18 -8.55 3.00 -10.68
CA SER A 18 -8.02 1.74 -10.14
C SER A 18 -6.52 1.88 -9.88
N LEU A 19 -6.12 1.85 -8.60
CA LEU A 19 -4.72 1.97 -8.20
C LEU A 19 -4.10 0.60 -7.92
N GLN A 20 -2.96 0.32 -8.55
CA GLN A 20 -2.22 -0.91 -8.32
C GLN A 20 -1.69 -0.98 -6.88
N SER A 21 -1.88 -2.14 -6.26
CA SER A 21 -1.56 -2.43 -4.87
C SER A 21 -1.14 -3.89 -4.73
N ARG A 22 -0.79 -4.32 -3.52
CA ARG A 22 -0.46 -5.72 -3.22
C ARG A 22 -1.34 -6.25 -2.09
N LEU A 23 -2.04 -7.34 -2.35
CA LEU A 23 -2.93 -8.03 -1.42
C LEU A 23 -2.26 -9.29 -0.88
N TYR A 24 -2.31 -9.43 0.43
CA TYR A 24 -1.95 -10.60 1.21
C TYR A 24 -3.23 -11.20 1.76
N SER A 25 -3.84 -12.11 1.00
CA SER A 25 -5.05 -12.79 1.47
C SER A 25 -4.68 -13.94 2.40
N SER A 26 -5.45 -14.16 3.46
CA SER A 26 -5.33 -15.36 4.29
C SER A 26 -5.75 -16.63 3.55
N ARG A 27 -6.43 -16.50 2.41
CA ARG A 27 -6.86 -17.62 1.56
C ARG A 27 -5.76 -18.09 0.60
N THR A 28 -4.69 -17.31 0.42
CA THR A 28 -3.60 -17.64 -0.50
C THR A 28 -2.25 -17.69 0.21
N THR A 29 -1.35 -18.53 -0.30
CA THR A 29 0.02 -18.63 0.24
C THR A 29 0.97 -17.59 -0.34
N ARG A 30 0.56 -16.91 -1.42
CA ARG A 30 1.34 -15.89 -2.11
C ARG A 30 0.56 -14.57 -2.20
N PRO A 31 1.24 -13.43 -2.04
CA PRO A 31 0.64 -12.14 -2.31
C PRO A 31 0.37 -11.97 -3.81
N ARG A 32 -0.63 -11.16 -4.14
CA ARG A 32 -1.01 -10.83 -5.52
C ARG A 32 -1.14 -9.33 -5.73
N ASN A 33 -0.82 -8.85 -6.93
CA ASN A 33 -1.09 -7.48 -7.28
C ASN A 33 -2.58 -7.32 -7.63
N VAL A 34 -3.22 -6.28 -7.10
CA VAL A 34 -4.64 -6.01 -7.34
C VAL A 34 -4.88 -4.52 -7.55
N GLY A 35 -5.87 -4.20 -8.38
CA GLY A 35 -6.37 -2.84 -8.53
C GLY A 35 -7.36 -2.51 -7.41
N VAL A 36 -7.14 -1.39 -6.72
CA VAL A 36 -8.02 -0.89 -5.66
C VAL A 36 -8.84 0.27 -6.24
N PRO A 37 -10.16 0.12 -6.33
CA PRO A 37 -11.03 1.24 -6.67
C PRO A 37 -10.81 2.38 -5.69
N THR A 38 -10.44 3.55 -6.19
CA THR A 38 -10.10 4.72 -5.40
C THR A 38 -10.90 5.89 -5.94
N ARG A 39 -11.82 6.42 -5.12
CA ARG A 39 -12.57 7.62 -5.46
C ARG A 39 -11.68 8.84 -5.31
N VAL A 40 -11.76 9.77 -6.26
CA VAL A 40 -11.00 11.01 -6.26
C VAL A 40 -12.00 12.17 -6.20
N GLY A 41 -11.93 13.00 -5.16
CA GLY A 41 -12.83 14.14 -4.99
C GLY A 41 -12.25 15.18 -4.05
N ASN A 42 -12.47 16.47 -4.34
CA ASN A 42 -12.03 17.62 -3.52
C ASN A 42 -10.55 17.58 -3.08
N GLY A 43 -9.67 17.09 -3.97
CA GLY A 43 -8.24 16.97 -3.65
C GLY A 43 -7.92 15.91 -2.61
N VAL A 44 -8.81 14.93 -2.40
CA VAL A 44 -8.60 13.77 -1.52
C VAL A 44 -8.87 12.49 -2.30
N MET A 45 -8.19 11.42 -1.90
CA MET A 45 -8.36 10.08 -2.46
C MET A 45 -8.87 9.13 -1.39
N PHE A 46 -9.90 8.36 -1.71
CA PHE A 46 -10.55 7.40 -0.81
C PHE A 46 -10.46 5.99 -1.40
N PRO A 47 -9.46 5.18 -1.02
CA PRO A 47 -9.34 3.81 -1.49
C PRO A 47 -10.38 2.90 -0.82
N SER A 48 -11.21 2.24 -1.63
CA SER A 48 -12.20 1.26 -1.19
C SER A 48 -11.56 -0.09 -0.91
N ALA A 49 -10.75 -0.16 0.15
CA ALA A 49 -10.09 -1.38 0.61
C ALA A 49 -11.10 -2.48 1.00
N GLU A 50 -12.30 -2.09 1.41
CA GLU A 50 -13.42 -2.98 1.73
C GLU A 50 -13.91 -3.82 0.54
N VAL A 51 -13.65 -3.39 -0.69
CA VAL A 51 -13.98 -4.17 -1.90
C VAL A 51 -12.94 -5.28 -2.13
N VAL A 52 -11.75 -5.15 -1.54
CA VAL A 52 -10.60 -6.02 -1.79
C VAL A 52 -10.31 -6.96 -0.62
N LEU A 53 -10.64 -6.56 0.61
CA LEU A 53 -10.42 -7.32 1.84
C LEU A 53 -11.67 -8.16 2.19
N ASP A 54 -11.51 -9.47 2.32
CA ASP A 54 -12.61 -10.40 2.61
C ASP A 54 -13.03 -10.36 4.10
N ASP A 55 -14.06 -11.12 4.46
CA ASP A 55 -14.49 -11.38 5.84
C ASP A 55 -15.02 -10.14 6.59
N MET A 56 -15.69 -9.23 5.87
CA MET A 56 -16.40 -8.07 6.45
C MET A 56 -17.47 -8.49 7.49
N ALA A 57 -18.04 -9.69 7.36
CA ALA A 57 -19.01 -10.21 8.33
C ALA A 57 -18.39 -10.51 9.70
N LEU A 58 -17.12 -10.93 9.74
CA LEU A 58 -16.45 -11.29 10.99
C LEU A 58 -15.74 -10.09 11.63
N GLN A 59 -15.12 -9.25 10.80
CA GLN A 59 -14.50 -8.00 11.22
C GLN A 59 -14.92 -6.88 10.25
N PRO A 60 -15.94 -6.08 10.62
CA PRO A 60 -16.47 -5.04 9.73
C PRO A 60 -15.55 -3.82 9.63
N TYR A 61 -14.61 -3.66 10.57
CA TYR A 61 -13.68 -2.55 10.60
C TYR A 61 -12.34 -2.91 9.95
N ILE A 62 -11.85 -2.02 9.10
CA ILE A 62 -10.52 -2.11 8.49
C ILE A 62 -9.59 -1.17 9.24
N HIS A 63 -8.48 -1.69 9.75
CA HIS A 63 -7.42 -0.91 10.34
C HIS A 63 -6.48 -0.37 9.25
N ASP A 64 -5.84 0.76 9.52
CA ASP A 64 -4.80 1.29 8.67
C ASP A 64 -3.54 1.67 9.45
N ALA A 65 -2.39 1.51 8.81
CA ALA A 65 -1.08 1.87 9.35
C ALA A 65 -0.25 2.56 8.28
N PHE A 66 0.43 3.64 8.64
CA PHE A 66 1.32 4.38 7.77
C PHE A 66 2.78 3.95 7.98
N ILE A 67 3.40 3.47 6.91
CA ILE A 67 4.75 2.92 6.96
C ILE A 67 5.69 3.80 6.15
N VAL A 68 6.76 4.23 6.79
CA VAL A 68 7.87 4.94 6.16
C VAL A 68 9.05 4.00 6.08
N LEU A 69 9.39 3.54 4.88
CA LEU A 69 10.56 2.70 4.65
C LEU A 69 11.71 3.55 4.12
N ARG A 70 12.78 3.67 4.90
CA ARG A 70 14.01 4.36 4.49
C ARG A 70 15.02 3.33 3.99
N THR A 71 15.40 3.46 2.72
CA THR A 71 16.59 2.82 2.17
C THR A 71 17.77 3.79 2.23
N ALA A 72 18.97 3.35 1.89
CA ALA A 72 20.15 4.21 1.88
C ALA A 72 20.03 5.42 0.91
N ARG A 73 19.11 5.37 -0.06
CA ARG A 73 19.01 6.36 -1.14
C ARG A 73 17.62 6.97 -1.32
N GLU A 74 16.56 6.29 -0.87
CA GLU A 74 15.18 6.70 -1.13
C GLU A 74 14.28 6.46 0.10
N VAL A 75 13.26 7.30 0.24
CA VAL A 75 12.18 7.12 1.22
C VAL A 75 10.95 6.60 0.47
N HIS A 76 10.42 5.48 0.91
CA HIS A 76 9.21 4.87 0.38
C HIS A 76 8.09 5.00 1.42
N LEU A 77 6.94 5.50 0.98
CA LEU A 77 5.78 5.71 1.83
C LEU A 77 4.71 4.69 1.44
N PHE A 78 4.13 4.02 2.42
CA PHE A 78 3.07 3.04 2.21
C PHE A 78 1.96 3.24 3.24
N THR A 79 0.74 2.84 2.87
CA THR A 79 -0.30 2.56 3.85
C THR A 79 -0.70 1.10 3.73
N VAL A 80 -0.77 0.42 4.87
CA VAL A 80 -1.30 -0.93 4.98
C VAL A 80 -2.70 -0.83 5.53
N PHE A 81 -3.67 -1.38 4.81
CA PHE A 81 -5.03 -1.63 5.26
C PHE A 81 -5.16 -3.08 5.65
N PHE A 82 -5.71 -3.39 6.82
CA PHE A 82 -5.71 -4.76 7.28
C PHE A 82 -6.87 -5.09 8.21
N LYS A 83 -7.16 -6.38 8.26
CA LYS A 83 -7.99 -7.02 9.28
C LYS A 83 -7.10 -7.99 10.02
N ASN A 84 -7.01 -7.83 11.33
CA ASN A 84 -6.23 -8.72 12.18
C ASN A 84 -7.06 -9.10 13.40
N HIS A 85 -7.54 -10.35 13.43
CA HIS A 85 -8.36 -10.83 14.53
C HIS A 85 -8.21 -12.34 14.71
N LYS A 86 -8.17 -12.80 15.97
CA LYS A 86 -7.93 -14.21 16.32
C LYS A 86 -8.93 -15.22 15.74
N ARG A 87 -10.12 -14.75 15.32
CA ARG A 87 -11.15 -15.58 14.66
C ARG A 87 -11.00 -15.63 13.13
N LEU A 88 -10.17 -14.76 12.54
CA LEU A 88 -9.90 -14.80 11.10
C LEU A 88 -8.89 -15.90 10.78
N PRO A 89 -8.86 -16.41 9.53
CA PRO A 89 -7.90 -17.42 9.12
C PRO A 89 -6.46 -16.89 9.21
N ARG A 90 -5.53 -17.78 9.58
CA ARG A 90 -4.11 -17.43 9.61
C ARG A 90 -3.58 -17.13 8.21
N ASN A 91 -2.83 -16.04 8.07
CA ASN A 91 -2.29 -15.61 6.79
C ASN A 91 -0.88 -16.14 6.53
N ALA A 92 -0.80 -17.23 5.76
CA ALA A 92 0.47 -17.87 5.43
C ALA A 92 1.43 -16.99 4.60
N SER A 93 0.92 -16.01 3.85
CA SER A 93 1.74 -15.15 2.99
C SER A 93 2.52 -14.07 3.75
N ILE A 94 2.05 -13.70 4.95
CA ILE A 94 2.66 -12.66 5.79
C ILE A 94 3.54 -13.28 6.89
N GLY A 95 3.02 -14.23 7.65
CA GLY A 95 3.77 -14.81 8.77
C GLY A 95 2.95 -15.66 9.73
N LYS A 96 3.61 -16.22 10.75
CA LYS A 96 2.97 -17.19 11.65
C LYS A 96 1.93 -16.59 12.60
N VAL A 97 1.98 -15.28 12.85
CA VAL A 97 1.21 -14.60 13.91
C VAL A 97 0.18 -13.61 13.39
N PHE A 98 -0.05 -13.57 12.07
CA PHE A 98 -1.04 -12.68 11.46
C PHE A 98 -2.31 -13.45 11.06
N TYR A 99 -3.49 -12.93 11.42
CA TYR A 99 -4.79 -13.58 11.20
C TYR A 99 -5.75 -12.66 10.46
N GLY A 100 -5.99 -12.92 9.16
CA GLY A 100 -6.82 -12.11 8.28
C GLY A 100 -6.08 -11.58 7.05
N ASP A 101 -6.67 -10.61 6.38
CA ASP A 101 -6.14 -10.03 5.14
C ASP A 101 -5.39 -8.73 5.39
N ALA A 102 -4.39 -8.45 4.54
CA ALA A 102 -3.75 -7.15 4.47
C ALA A 102 -3.55 -6.69 3.02
N LEU A 103 -3.74 -5.41 2.78
CA LEU A 103 -3.59 -4.72 1.52
C LEU A 103 -2.62 -3.58 1.72
N ILE A 104 -1.61 -3.46 0.87
CA ILE A 104 -0.65 -2.36 0.95
C ILE A 104 -0.66 -1.55 -0.32
N MET A 105 -0.78 -0.25 -0.14
CA MET A 105 -0.81 0.75 -1.20
C MET A 105 0.40 1.68 -1.07
N ARG A 106 0.96 2.09 -2.21
CA ARG A 106 2.02 3.08 -2.25
C ARG A 106 1.44 4.47 -2.02
N ARG A 107 2.18 5.28 -1.27
CA ARG A 107 1.89 6.69 -1.10
C ARG A 107 2.82 7.59 -1.89
N GLY A 108 2.23 8.64 -2.47
CA GLY A 108 2.92 9.76 -3.05
C GLY A 108 3.39 10.73 -1.95
N ALA A 109 4.28 11.65 -2.32
CA ALA A 109 4.71 12.74 -1.44
C ALA A 109 3.65 13.86 -1.33
N SER A 110 2.65 13.86 -2.21
CA SER A 110 1.58 14.85 -2.21
C SER A 110 0.51 14.50 -1.19
N GLU A 111 0.07 15.48 -0.40
CA GLU A 111 -1.04 15.32 0.53
C GLU A 111 -2.39 15.23 -0.19
N THR A 112 -2.54 15.87 -1.35
CA THR A 112 -3.80 15.91 -2.12
C THR A 112 -3.98 14.72 -3.06
N ARG A 113 -2.89 14.04 -3.43
CA ARG A 113 -2.92 12.75 -4.12
C ARG A 113 -2.05 11.75 -3.38
N PRO A 114 -2.49 11.33 -2.19
CA PRO A 114 -1.65 10.58 -1.28
C PRO A 114 -1.39 9.16 -1.77
N TYR A 115 -2.21 8.59 -2.66
CA TYR A 115 -2.06 7.24 -3.18
C TYR A 115 -1.61 7.24 -4.64
N VAL A 116 -0.69 6.36 -4.97
CA VAL A 116 -0.17 6.16 -6.32
C VAL A 116 -0.06 4.67 -6.63
N ASN A 117 0.06 4.32 -7.91
CA ASN A 117 0.30 2.94 -8.31
C ASN A 117 1.55 2.38 -7.63
N LEU A 118 1.42 1.17 -7.08
CA LEU A 118 2.56 0.36 -6.70
C LEU A 118 3.43 0.10 -7.93
N ARG A 119 4.74 0.35 -7.82
CA ARG A 119 5.65 0.09 -8.94
C ARG A 119 5.97 -1.41 -9.00
N PRO A 120 6.26 -1.97 -10.18
CA PRO A 120 6.67 -3.37 -10.31
C PRO A 120 7.83 -3.75 -9.36
N ASP A 121 8.80 -2.86 -9.22
CA ASP A 121 10.00 -3.07 -8.40
C ASP A 121 9.75 -2.94 -6.89
N ASP A 122 8.60 -2.40 -6.46
CA ASP A 122 8.31 -2.26 -5.03
C ASP A 122 7.93 -3.59 -4.38
N GLY A 123 7.62 -4.63 -5.16
CA GLY A 123 7.08 -5.90 -4.65
C GLY A 123 7.94 -6.55 -3.57
N GLU A 124 9.27 -6.56 -3.74
CA GLU A 124 10.19 -7.13 -2.75
C GLU A 124 10.28 -6.27 -1.47
N LEU A 125 10.29 -4.94 -1.62
CA LEU A 125 10.33 -4.01 -0.49
C LEU A 125 9.07 -4.15 0.37
N VAL A 126 7.94 -4.28 -0.31
CA VAL A 126 6.63 -4.43 0.29
C VAL A 126 6.49 -5.78 1.00
N ASP A 127 6.92 -6.86 0.37
CA ASP A 127 6.98 -8.19 1.00
C ASP A 127 7.90 -8.18 2.24
N TYR A 128 9.03 -7.48 2.16
CA TYR A 128 9.94 -7.32 3.29
C TYR A 128 9.27 -6.60 4.47
N VAL A 129 8.61 -5.47 4.21
CA VAL A 129 7.88 -4.69 5.22
C VAL A 129 6.83 -5.56 5.90
N MET A 130 5.99 -6.23 5.12
CA MET A 130 4.89 -7.03 5.65
C MET A 130 5.39 -8.20 6.51
N LYS A 131 6.41 -8.93 6.05
CA LYS A 131 6.99 -10.05 6.80
C LYS A 131 7.71 -9.60 8.07
N ARG A 132 8.43 -8.47 8.02
CA ARG A 132 9.18 -7.93 9.18
C ARG A 132 8.26 -7.38 10.27
N ARG A 133 7.17 -6.72 9.88
CA ARG A 133 6.19 -6.16 10.83
C ARG A 133 5.32 -7.24 11.44
N ALA A 134 4.92 -8.23 10.65
CA ALA A 134 4.16 -9.36 11.16
C ALA A 134 4.96 -10.28 12.08
N SER A 135 6.27 -10.49 11.87
CA SER A 135 7.06 -11.29 12.83
C SER A 135 7.12 -10.66 14.23
N ARG A 136 6.81 -9.37 14.35
CA ARG A 136 6.72 -8.64 15.62
C ARG A 136 5.30 -8.55 16.17
N SER A 137 4.32 -9.21 15.55
CA SER A 137 2.89 -9.11 15.87
C SER A 137 2.35 -7.67 15.83
N GLN A 138 3.03 -6.75 15.13
CA GLN A 138 2.73 -5.31 15.13
C GLN A 138 2.75 -4.77 13.69
N ILE A 139 1.56 -4.64 13.09
CA ILE A 139 1.37 -3.73 11.96
C ILE A 139 0.94 -2.39 12.53
N ASP A 140 1.94 -1.60 12.93
CA ASP A 140 1.74 -0.25 13.47
C ASP A 140 2.43 0.78 12.59
N SER A 141 1.92 2.01 12.63
CA SER A 141 2.57 3.13 11.96
C SER A 141 4.00 3.34 12.46
N GLY A 142 4.93 3.64 11.56
CA GLY A 142 6.31 3.90 11.96
C GLY A 142 7.31 3.94 10.82
N ALA A 143 8.55 4.27 11.19
CA ALA A 143 9.67 4.32 10.26
C ALA A 143 10.57 3.08 10.39
N ASP A 144 10.79 2.38 9.28
CA ASP A 144 11.72 1.27 9.18
C ASP A 144 12.95 1.67 8.37
N LYS A 145 14.14 1.36 8.89
CA LYS A 145 15.36 1.34 8.07
C LYS A 145 15.53 -0.06 7.48
N VAL A 146 15.65 -0.14 6.16
CA VAL A 146 16.04 -1.39 5.50
C VAL A 146 17.54 -1.61 5.76
N PRO A 147 17.96 -2.80 6.24
CA PRO A 147 19.37 -3.15 6.30
C PRO A 147 20.01 -2.97 4.92
N SER A 148 21.29 -2.63 4.87
CA SER A 148 22.08 -2.53 3.63
C SER A 148 22.26 -3.92 3.00
N ASN A 149 21.18 -4.49 2.47
CA ASN A 149 21.19 -5.75 1.74
C ASN A 149 21.42 -5.44 0.25
N PRO A 150 22.44 -6.04 -0.39
CA PRO A 150 22.77 -5.81 -1.80
C PRO A 150 21.60 -6.10 -2.76
N ARG A 151 20.67 -7.02 -2.42
CA ARG A 151 19.46 -7.28 -3.23
C ARG A 151 18.59 -6.04 -3.43
N PHE A 152 18.49 -5.16 -2.42
CA PHE A 152 17.74 -3.90 -2.54
C PHE A 152 18.55 -2.78 -3.20
N ALA A 153 19.88 -2.90 -3.25
CA ALA A 153 20.76 -1.93 -3.92
C ALA A 153 20.71 -2.09 -5.46
N GLU A 154 20.47 -3.30 -5.95
CA GLU A 154 20.45 -3.65 -7.38
C GLU A 154 19.13 -3.39 -8.11
N LEU A 155 18.03 -3.12 -7.40
CA LEU A 155 16.71 -2.76 -7.98
C LEU A 155 16.75 -1.46 -8.84
N ARG A 156 17.92 -0.83 -8.98
CA ARG A 156 18.18 0.31 -9.85
C ARG A 156 18.85 -0.04 -11.19
N HIS A 157 19.53 -1.19 -11.33
CA HIS A 157 20.33 -1.46 -12.54
C HIS A 157 19.51 -1.79 -13.80
N ARG A 158 18.22 -2.11 -13.66
CA ARG A 158 17.28 -2.20 -14.80
C ARG A 158 16.81 -0.83 -15.35
N ARG A 159 17.21 0.29 -14.74
CA ARG A 159 16.74 1.66 -15.10
C ARG A 159 17.47 2.34 -16.27
N LYS A 160 18.39 1.68 -17.01
CA LYS A 160 19.03 2.30 -18.19
C LYS A 160 18.26 1.96 -19.47
N GLY A 161 17.15 2.66 -19.70
CA GLY A 161 16.39 2.49 -20.94
C GLY A 161 15.12 3.31 -21.07
N VAL A 162 15.10 4.59 -20.67
CA VAL A 162 14.07 5.54 -21.12
C VAL A 162 14.73 6.91 -21.35
N PRO A 163 14.57 7.53 -22.54
CA PRO A 163 15.28 8.74 -22.93
C PRO A 163 14.80 9.99 -22.18
N LYS A 164 15.72 10.97 -22.09
CA LYS A 164 15.54 12.26 -21.43
C LYS A 164 14.65 13.20 -22.25
N LYS A 165 13.81 13.95 -21.52
CA LYS A 165 13.27 15.31 -21.79
C LYS A 165 12.45 15.51 -23.08
N ALA A 166 11.19 15.86 -22.89
CA ALA A 166 10.51 16.84 -23.75
C ALA A 166 10.02 17.98 -22.85
N GLU A 167 10.62 19.15 -23.05
CA GLU A 167 10.17 20.44 -22.53
C GLU A 167 8.77 20.75 -23.09
N PHE A 168 7.84 21.16 -22.22
CA PHE A 168 6.62 21.83 -22.64
C PHE A 168 6.66 23.25 -22.08
N THR A 169 7.38 24.12 -22.80
CA THR A 169 7.35 25.56 -22.59
C THR A 169 6.21 26.17 -23.39
N LYS A 170 5.38 26.89 -22.65
CA LYS A 170 4.26 27.75 -23.05
C LYS A 170 4.56 28.58 -24.32
N ARG A 171 3.57 28.66 -25.21
CA ARG A 171 3.27 29.87 -25.99
C ARG A 171 1.76 30.12 -25.91
N LEU A 172 1.42 31.24 -25.28
CA LEU A 172 0.15 31.93 -25.34
C LEU A 172 0.49 33.38 -25.66
N HIS A 173 -0.22 33.90 -26.66
CA HIS A 173 -0.06 35.18 -27.38
C HIS A 173 0.98 35.19 -28.49
#